data_AF-A0A7C7D8G0-F1
#
_entry.id   AF-A0A7C7D8G0-F1
#
_cell.length_a   1.000
_cell.length_b   1.000
_cell.length_c   1.000
_cell.angle_alpha   90.00
_cell.angle_beta   90.00
_cell.angle_gamma   90.00
#
_symmetry.space_group_name_H-M   'P 1'
#
loop_
_entity.id
_entity.type
_entity.pdbx_description
1 polymer ?
#
loop_
_entity_poly.entity_id
_entity_poly.type
_entity_poly.pdbx_seq_one_letter_code
_entity_poly.pdbx_strand_id
1 'polypeptide(L)'
;TDISKKLGVSLPSVSKALHKLNNQSYINYRRYGEIVLTDQGCLKGSYLVERNQMLQEFLALIQSQCDIPAETEAIEHYISDSTIQSLRRLITFFKENPTCYEAFIRFECDQN
;
A
#
# COMPACT_ATOMS: atom_id res chain seq x y z
N THR A 1 5.74 20.23 -11.74
CA THR A 1 5.62 20.86 -10.40
C THR A 1 4.67 20.11 -9.49
N ASP A 2 3.69 19.39 -10.03
CA ASP A 2 2.58 18.84 -9.24
C ASP A 2 3.01 17.75 -8.27
N ILE A 3 3.93 16.87 -8.67
CA ILE A 3 4.49 15.81 -7.81
C ILE A 3 5.21 16.41 -6.58
N SER A 4 5.98 17.48 -6.78
CA SER A 4 6.71 18.17 -5.71
C SER A 4 5.75 18.76 -4.68
N LYS A 5 4.67 19.41 -5.13
CA LYS A 5 3.64 19.96 -4.25
C LYS A 5 2.86 18.88 -3.52
N LYS A 6 2.47 17.81 -4.23
CA LYS A 6 1.66 16.72 -3.67
C LYS A 6 2.40 15.91 -2.61
N LEU A 7 3.70 15.68 -2.80
CA LEU A 7 4.55 14.90 -1.90
C LEU A 7 5.34 15.76 -0.89
N GLY A 8 5.25 17.10 -0.98
CA GLY A 8 6.00 17.99 -0.09
C GLY A 8 7.52 17.91 -0.24
N VAL A 9 8.03 17.51 -1.41
CA VAL A 9 9.48 17.32 -1.67
C VAL A 9 10.02 18.32 -2.67
N SER A 10 11.35 18.53 -2.68
CA SER A 10 12.00 19.47 -3.60
C SER A 10 11.92 19.05 -5.07
N LEU A 11 11.92 20.02 -6.00
CA LEU A 11 11.97 19.75 -7.46
C LEU A 11 13.21 18.94 -7.89
N PRO A 12 14.42 19.19 -7.34
CA PRO A 12 15.57 18.31 -7.58
C PRO A 12 15.33 16.85 -7.15
N SER A 13 14.69 16.63 -6.00
CA SER A 13 14.34 15.28 -5.52
C SER A 13 13.39 14.57 -6.48
N VAL A 14 12.35 15.27 -6.95
CA VAL A 14 11.43 14.73 -7.96
C VAL A 14 12.16 14.36 -9.25
N SER A 15 12.99 15.26 -9.77
CA SER A 15 13.76 14.99 -11.00
C SER A 15 14.64 13.76 -10.86
N LYS A 16 15.34 13.62 -9.72
CA LYS A 16 16.17 12.44 -9.43
C LYS A 16 15.35 11.14 -9.38
N ALA A 17 14.17 11.17 -8.77
CA ALA A 17 13.27 10.02 -8.71
C ALA A 17 12.74 9.64 -10.10
N LEU A 18 12.32 10.62 -10.92
CA LEU A 18 11.85 10.38 -12.29
C LEU A 18 12.94 9.74 -13.15
N HIS A 19 14.19 10.23 -13.06
CA HIS A 19 15.31 9.61 -13.77
C HIS A 19 15.53 8.15 -13.34
N LYS A 20 15.44 7.84 -12.04
CA LYS A 20 15.57 6.47 -11.53
C LYS A 20 14.45 5.56 -12.06
N LEU A 21 13.20 6.01 -12.01
CA LEU A 21 12.05 5.26 -12.52
C LEU A 21 12.14 5.01 -14.03
N ASN A 22 12.60 6.00 -14.80
CA ASN A 22 12.83 5.86 -16.22
C ASN A 22 13.95 4.86 -16.53
N ASN A 23 15.08 4.93 -15.79
CA ASN A 23 16.18 3.97 -15.95
C ASN A 23 15.77 2.53 -15.60
N GLN A 24 14.80 2.37 -14.71
CA GLN A 24 14.21 1.06 -14.36
C GLN A 24 13.04 0.66 -15.27
N SER A 25 12.79 1.42 -16.36
CA SER A 25 11.73 1.16 -17.33
C SER A 25 10.31 1.14 -16.76
N TYR A 26 10.06 1.82 -15.64
CA TYR A 26 8.71 1.96 -15.07
C TYR A 26 7.93 3.14 -15.67
N ILE A 27 8.63 4.15 -16.18
CA ILE A 27 8.03 5.30 -16.86
C ILE A 27 8.79 5.61 -18.14
N ASN A 28 8.09 6.21 -19.09
CA ASN A 28 8.67 6.95 -20.20
C ASN A 28 8.72 8.43 -19.81
N TYR A 29 9.93 8.97 -19.64
CA TYR A 29 10.14 10.36 -19.29
C TYR A 29 11.02 11.05 -20.34
N ARG A 30 10.48 12.10 -20.97
CA ARG A 30 11.24 13.05 -21.80
C ARG A 30 11.29 14.39 -21.09
N ARG A 31 12.43 15.08 -21.16
CA ARG A 31 12.59 16.41 -20.57
C ARG A 31 11.54 17.36 -21.19
N TYR A 32 10.69 17.97 -20.35
CA TYR A 32 9.52 18.79 -20.73
C TYR A 32 8.35 18.05 -21.41
N GLY A 33 8.38 16.72 -21.46
CA GLY A 33 7.27 15.90 -21.96
C GLY A 33 6.38 15.35 -20.85
N GLU A 34 5.31 14.68 -21.25
CA GLU A 34 4.45 13.94 -20.32
C GLU A 34 5.19 12.75 -19.69
N ILE A 35 4.81 12.43 -18.46
CA ILE A 35 5.27 11.23 -17.75
C ILE A 35 4.22 10.16 -18.00
N VAL A 36 4.60 9.09 -18.70
CA VAL A 36 3.69 7.99 -19.02
C VAL A 36 4.20 6.71 -18.37
N LEU A 37 3.34 5.96 -17.69
CA LEU A 37 3.68 4.65 -17.16
C LEU A 37 3.92 3.66 -18.30
N THR A 38 4.92 2.79 -18.14
CA THR A 38 5.01 1.58 -18.97
C THR A 38 4.09 0.50 -18.40
N ASP A 39 3.89 -0.60 -19.12
CA ASP A 39 3.13 -1.74 -18.60
C ASP A 39 3.74 -2.28 -17.29
N GLN A 40 5.07 -2.35 -17.22
CA GLN A 40 5.79 -2.73 -16.00
C GLN A 40 5.55 -1.73 -14.87
N GLY A 41 5.52 -0.43 -15.18
CA GLY A 41 5.17 0.64 -14.24
C GLY A 41 3.75 0.50 -13.71
N CYS A 42 2.78 0.26 -14.59
CA CYS A 42 1.39 0.01 -14.23
C CYS A 42 1.24 -1.20 -13.31
N LEU A 43 1.88 -2.33 -13.66
CA LEU A 43 1.84 -3.54 -12.84
C LEU A 43 2.45 -3.31 -11.46
N LYS A 44 3.63 -2.68 -11.40
CA LYS A 44 4.30 -2.40 -10.12
C LYS A 44 3.51 -1.39 -9.28
N GLY A 45 2.98 -0.34 -9.90
CA GLY A 45 2.17 0.66 -9.23
C GLY A 45 0.88 0.09 -8.66
N SER A 46 0.17 -0.73 -9.45
CA SER A 46 -1.06 -1.40 -9.02
C SER A 46 -0.79 -2.33 -7.83
N TYR A 47 0.30 -3.11 -7.89
CA TYR A 47 0.71 -3.96 -6.77
C TYR A 47 0.94 -3.17 -5.47
N LEU A 48 1.58 -2.01 -5.54
CA LEU A 48 1.82 -1.16 -4.36
C LEU A 48 0.50 -0.63 -3.78
N VAL A 49 -0.42 -0.17 -4.63
CA VAL A 49 -1.74 0.30 -4.20
C VAL A 49 -2.56 -0.84 -3.55
N GLU A 50 -2.60 -2.01 -4.19
CA GLU A 50 -3.30 -3.19 -3.65
C GLU A 50 -2.72 -3.66 -2.32
N ARG A 51 -1.40 -3.62 -2.17
CA ARG A 51 -0.70 -3.97 -0.93
C ARG A 51 -1.09 -3.03 0.20
N ASN A 52 -1.05 -1.71 -0.05
CA ASN A 52 -1.43 -0.69 0.90
C ASN A 52 -2.89 -0.86 1.34
N GLN A 53 -3.80 -1.03 0.38
CA GLN A 53 -5.22 -1.23 0.65
C GLN A 53 -5.50 -2.52 1.47
N MET A 54 -4.78 -3.61 1.18
CA MET A 54 -4.91 -4.86 1.93
C MET A 54 -4.46 -4.70 3.39
N LEU A 55 -3.38 -3.97 3.63
CA LEU A 55 -2.91 -3.70 5.00
C LEU A 55 -3.88 -2.80 5.77
N GLN A 56 -4.45 -1.78 5.13
CA GLN A 56 -5.50 -0.96 5.76
C GLN A 56 -6.73 -1.83 6.12
N GLU A 57 -7.14 -2.70 5.20
CA GLU A 57 -8.23 -3.65 5.43
C GLU A 57 -7.91 -4.61 6.58
N PHE A 58 -6.69 -5.11 6.66
CA PHE A 58 -6.25 -5.95 7.76
C PHE A 58 -6.34 -5.22 9.11
N LEU A 59 -5.81 -3.99 9.20
CA LEU A 59 -5.82 -3.20 10.43
C LEU A 59 -7.26 -2.88 10.89
N ALA A 60 -8.14 -2.58 9.94
CA ALA A 60 -9.56 -2.36 10.21
C ALA A 60 -10.26 -3.67 10.67
N LEU A 61 -9.94 -4.79 10.01
CA LEU A 61 -10.52 -6.10 10.33
C LEU A 61 -10.24 -6.48 11.79
N ILE A 62 -9.02 -6.26 12.27
CA ILE A 62 -8.62 -6.54 13.66
C ILE A 62 -9.05 -5.45 14.67
N GLN A 63 -9.85 -4.47 14.25
CA GLN A 63 -10.29 -3.33 15.07
C GLN A 63 -9.15 -2.55 15.74
N SER A 64 -8.02 -2.41 15.04
CA SER A 64 -6.90 -1.62 15.56
C SER A 64 -7.30 -0.16 15.77
N GLN A 65 -6.95 0.40 16.93
CA GLN A 65 -7.20 1.81 17.27
C GLN A 65 -6.06 2.74 16.82
N CYS A 66 -5.15 2.26 15.97
CA CYS A 66 -4.05 3.06 15.43
C CYS A 66 -4.53 4.08 14.38
N ASP A 67 -3.63 4.99 14.00
CA ASP A 67 -3.77 5.77 12.78
C ASP A 67 -3.53 4.85 11.58
N ILE A 68 -4.60 4.25 11.04
CA ILE A 68 -4.52 3.21 10.00
C ILE A 68 -3.65 3.63 8.80
N PRO A 69 -3.80 4.83 8.20
CA PRO A 69 -2.90 5.30 7.14
C PRO A 69 -1.43 5.34 7.55
N ALA A 70 -1.11 5.93 8.71
CA ALA A 70 0.27 6.07 9.16
C ALA A 70 0.90 4.72 9.50
N GLU A 71 0.15 3.84 10.17
CA GLU A 71 0.59 2.50 10.55
C GLU A 71 0.76 1.60 9.32
N THR A 72 -0.13 1.72 8.32
CA THR A 72 0.03 1.01 7.04
C THR A 72 1.33 1.39 6.35
N GLU A 73 1.63 2.68 6.24
CA GLU A 73 2.87 3.17 5.65
C GLU A 73 4.09 2.61 6.41
N ALA A 74 4.05 2.63 7.75
CA ALA A 74 5.13 2.11 8.57
C ALA A 74 5.33 0.60 8.34
N ILE A 75 4.26 -0.20 8.36
CA ILE A 75 4.31 -1.66 8.19
C ILE A 75 4.74 -2.04 6.77
N GLU A 76 4.22 -1.35 5.75
CA GLU A 76 4.47 -1.73 4.36
C GLU A 76 5.94 -1.60 3.96
N HIS A 77 6.78 -0.86 4.69
CA HIS A 77 8.22 -0.80 4.39
C HIS A 77 9.01 -2.02 4.88
N TYR A 78 8.50 -2.77 5.87
CA TYR A 78 9.28 -3.83 6.56
C TYR A 78 8.71 -5.24 6.40
N ILE A 79 7.51 -5.37 5.84
CA ILE A 79 6.84 -6.67 5.70
C ILE A 79 7.18 -7.36 4.36
N SER A 80 7.43 -8.68 4.42
CA SER A 80 7.71 -9.48 3.23
C SER A 80 6.45 -9.77 2.41
N ASP A 81 6.62 -10.02 1.10
CA ASP A 81 5.52 -10.40 0.22
C ASP A 81 4.85 -11.71 0.67
N SER A 82 5.61 -12.65 1.25
CA SER A 82 5.06 -13.90 1.81
C SER A 82 4.07 -13.64 2.95
N THR A 83 4.39 -12.71 3.85
CA THR A 83 3.51 -12.34 4.96
C THR A 83 2.29 -11.59 4.46
N ILE A 84 2.44 -10.68 3.49
CA ILE A 84 1.33 -10.02 2.80
C ILE A 84 0.33 -11.04 2.23
N GLN A 85 0.81 -12.10 1.57
CA GLN A 85 -0.09 -13.15 1.07
C GLN A 85 -0.78 -13.94 2.19
N SER A 86 -0.11 -14.18 3.32
CA SER A 86 -0.73 -14.81 4.49
C SER A 86 -1.83 -13.95 5.10
N LEU A 87 -1.60 -12.64 5.26
CA LEU A 87 -2.61 -11.70 5.74
C LEU A 87 -3.80 -11.64 4.80
N ARG A 88 -3.57 -11.61 3.48
CA ARG A 88 -4.65 -11.64 2.49
C ARG A 88 -5.52 -12.89 2.62
N ARG A 89 -4.92 -14.07 2.84
CA ARG A 89 -5.68 -15.31 3.10
C ARG A 89 -6.49 -15.21 4.39
N LEU A 90 -5.94 -14.60 5.44
CA LEU A 90 -6.66 -14.40 6.71
C LEU A 90 -7.86 -13.46 6.55
N ILE A 91 -7.69 -12.33 5.86
CA ILE A 91 -8.80 -11.42 5.54
C ILE A 91 -9.90 -12.17 4.77
N THR A 92 -9.51 -12.93 3.75
CA THR A 92 -10.45 -13.72 2.94
C THR A 92 -11.19 -14.74 3.79
N PHE A 93 -10.47 -15.46 4.65
CA PHE A 93 -11.07 -16.42 5.58
C PHE A 93 -12.14 -15.77 6.46
N PHE A 94 -11.88 -14.61 7.06
CA PHE A 94 -12.87 -13.92 7.90
C PHE A 94 -14.08 -13.41 7.10
N LYS A 95 -13.87 -12.93 5.85
CA LYS A 95 -14.96 -12.53 4.95
C LYS A 95 -15.86 -13.70 4.57
N GLU A 96 -15.26 -14.86 4.30
CA GLU A 96 -15.98 -16.08 3.90
C GLU A 96 -16.59 -16.82 5.10
N ASN A 97 -16.14 -16.53 6.33
CA ASN A 97 -16.63 -17.15 7.56
C ASN A 97 -17.08 -16.09 8.59
N PRO A 98 -18.21 -15.39 8.36
CA PRO A 98 -18.67 -14.30 9.23
C PRO A 98 -18.87 -14.70 10.70
N THR A 99 -19.30 -15.92 10.97
CA THR A 99 -19.48 -16.44 12.34
C THR A 99 -18.16 -16.54 13.11
N CYS A 100 -17.05 -16.87 12.42
CA CYS A 100 -15.73 -16.84 13.02
C CYS A 100 -15.27 -15.40 13.30
N TYR A 101 -15.62 -14.47 12.42
CA TYR A 101 -15.33 -13.05 12.66
C TYR A 101 -16.13 -12.50 13.84
N GLU A 102 -17.42 -12.79 13.94
CA GLU A 102 -18.26 -12.42 15.08
C GLU A 102 -17.73 -12.98 16.40
N ALA A 103 -17.29 -14.26 16.40
CA ALA A 103 -16.65 -14.87 17.56
C ALA A 103 -15.35 -14.16 17.95
N PHE A 104 -14.53 -13.76 16.96
CA PHE A 104 -13.33 -12.98 17.19
C PHE A 104 -13.65 -11.60 17.78
N ILE A 105 -14.62 -10.87 17.25
CA ILE A 105 -15.03 -9.56 17.79
C ILE A 105 -15.56 -9.67 19.21
N ARG A 106 -16.36 -10.71 19.50
CA ARG A 106 -16.83 -10.96 20.86
C ARG A 106 -15.68 -11.19 21.83
N PHE A 107 -14.68 -11.98 21.42
CA PHE A 107 -13.48 -12.19 22.22
C PHE A 107 -12.74 -10.87 22.51
N GLU A 108 -12.56 -10.00 21.52
CA GLU A 108 -11.91 -8.69 21.71
C GLU A 108 -12.71 -7.76 22.66
N CYS A 109 -14.05 -7.79 22.59
CA CYS A 109 -14.91 -7.02 23.51
C CYS A 109 -14.81 -7.52 24.95
N ASP A 110 -14.63 -8.83 25.16
CA ASP A 110 -14.51 -9.43 26.50
C ASP A 110 -13.12 -9.17 27.15
N GLN A 111 -12.13 -8.68 26.38
CA GLN A 111 -10.76 -8.41 26.84
C GLN A 111 -10.45 -6.90 27.05
N ASN A 112 -11.35 -6.00 26.65
CA ASN A 112 -11.24 -4.54 26.88
C ASN A 112 -12.14 -4.09 28.04
#